data_AF-A0A925UJR5-F1
#
_entry.id   AF-A0A925UJR5-F1
#
_cell.length_a   1.000
_cell.length_b   1.000
_cell.length_c   1.000
_cell.angle_alpha   90.00
_cell.angle_beta   90.00
_cell.angle_gamma   90.00
#
_symmetry.space_group_name_H-M   'P 1'
#
loop_
_entity.id
_entity.type
_entity.pdbx_description
1 polymer ?
#
loop_
_entity_poly.entity_id
_entity_poly.type
_entity_poly.pdbx_seq_one_letter_code
_entity_poly.pdbx_strand_id
1 'polypeptide(L)' 'MFDFIKNNFNGASVTLALTGLPITLSGEIIDVECNSIGLRLKGGKKVYVDADLIAFIY' A
#
# COMPACT_ATOMS: atom_id res chain seq x y z
N MET A 1 18.09 -7.23 -0.75
CA MET A 1 16.93 -6.52 -0.18
C MET A 1 16.65 -5.38 -1.13
N PHE A 2 15.52 -5.43 -1.84
CA PHE A 2 15.22 -4.50 -2.94
C PHE A 2 14.88 -3.12 -2.34
N ASP A 3 15.88 -2.25 -2.20
CA ASP A 3 15.69 -0.79 -2.03
C ASP A 3 15.28 -0.22 -3.40
N PHE A 4 14.01 -0.34 -3.78
CA PHE A 4 13.59 -0.04 -5.17
C PHE A 4 12.90 1.30 -5.39
N ILE A 5 12.80 2.19 -4.40
CA ILE A 5 12.62 3.66 -4.51
C ILE A 5 12.15 4.16 -3.13
N LYS A 6 12.93 5.02 -2.47
CA LYS A 6 12.47 5.81 -1.30
C LYS A 6 11.86 7.14 -1.79
N ASN A 7 10.82 7.06 -2.62
CA ASN A 7 9.99 8.24 -2.87
C ASN A 7 8.83 8.24 -1.90
N ASN A 8 8.46 9.44 -1.47
CA ASN A 8 7.20 9.64 -0.78
C ASN A 8 6.08 9.37 -1.78
N PHE A 9 5.40 8.24 -1.64
CA PHE A 9 4.24 7.88 -2.47
C PHE A 9 2.94 8.46 -1.94
N ASN A 10 2.96 9.33 -0.92
CA ASN A 10 1.75 9.99 -0.43
C ASN A 10 1.06 10.76 -1.56
N GLY A 11 -0.24 10.52 -1.73
CA GLY A 11 -1.05 11.05 -2.82
C GLY A 11 -0.99 10.22 -4.11
N ALA A 12 -0.14 9.19 -4.20
CA ALA A 12 -0.10 8.31 -5.36
C ALA A 12 -1.26 7.30 -5.32
N SER A 13 -1.91 7.12 -6.46
CA SER A 13 -2.84 6.01 -6.65
C SER A 13 -2.05 4.75 -6.95
N VAL A 14 -2.20 3.72 -6.12
CA VAL A 14 -1.50 2.44 -6.26
C VAL A 14 -2.49 1.29 -6.21
N THR A 15 -2.09 0.15 -6.77
CA THR A 15 -2.70 -1.15 -6.52
C THR A 15 -1.72 -2.05 -5.79
N LEU A 16 -2.18 -2.63 -4.69
CA LEU A 16 -1.43 -3.50 -3.80
C LEU A 16 -1.96 -4.92 -3.89
N ALA A 17 -1.08 -5.88 -4.17
CA ALA A 17 -1.40 -7.31 -4.08
C ALA A 17 -0.93 -7.85 -2.73
N LEU A 18 -1.81 -8.56 -2.01
CA LEU A 18 -1.48 -9.12 -0.69
C LEU A 18 -0.93 -10.54 -0.79
N THR A 19 0.19 -10.83 -0.13
CA THR A 19 0.74 -12.19 -0.05
C THR A 19 -0.18 -13.09 0.76
N GLY A 20 -0.40 -14.32 0.30
CA GLY A 20 -1.20 -15.34 1.01
C GLY A 20 -2.71 -15.17 0.88
N LEU A 21 -3.20 -14.13 0.19
CA LEU A 21 -4.61 -13.90 -0.09
C LEU A 21 -4.79 -13.50 -1.57
N PRO A 22 -5.80 -14.01 -2.29
CA PRO A 22 -6.09 -13.58 -3.66
C PRO A 22 -6.83 -12.22 -3.66
N ILE A 23 -6.23 -11.21 -3.03
CA ILE A 23 -6.86 -9.90 -2.80
C ILE A 23 -5.93 -8.80 -3.33
N THR A 24 -6.52 -7.87 -4.08
CA THR A 24 -5.89 -6.62 -4.50
C THR A 24 -6.61 -5.43 -3.90
N LEU A 25 -5.87 -4.44 -3.41
CA LEU A 25 -6.40 -3.20 -2.87
C LEU A 25 -5.91 -2.03 -3.72
N SER A 26 -6.85 -1.24 -4.24
CA SER A 26 -6.52 -0.02 -5.00
C SER A 26 -6.96 1.22 -4.24
N GLY A 27 -6.06 2.18 -4.11
CA GLY A 27 -6.33 3.42 -3.37
C GLY A 27 -5.20 4.41 -3.44
N GLU A 28 -5.42 5.56 -2.81
CA GLU A 28 -4.42 6.61 -2.64
C GLU A 28 -3.61 6.33 -1.38
N ILE A 29 -2.28 6.33 -1.45
CA ILE A 29 -1.45 6.25 -0.24
C ILE A 29 -1.59 7.55 0.54
N ILE A 30 -1.96 7.45 1.82
CA ILE A 30 -2.15 8.60 2.70
C ILE A 30 -1.12 8.66 3.82
N ASP A 31 -0.49 7.53 4.13
CA ASP A 31 0.47 7.44 5.23
C ASP A 31 1.37 6.20 5.07
N VAL A 32 2.59 6.29 5.60
CA VAL A 32 3.55 5.18 5.67
C VAL A 32 4.22 5.25 7.05
N GLU A 33 3.74 4.43 7.98
CA GLU A 33 4.24 4.39 9.35
C GLU A 33 4.94 3.07 9.64
N CYS A 34 6.20 3.14 10.11
CA CYS A 34 7.10 2.12 10.67
C CYS A 34 7.15 0.70 10.05
N ASN A 35 6.02 0.07 9.71
CA ASN A 35 5.94 -1.16 8.93
C ASN A 35 4.58 -1.32 8.22
N SER A 36 3.85 -0.25 7.94
CA SER A 36 2.52 -0.31 7.35
C SER A 36 2.29 0.79 6.32
N ILE A 37 1.48 0.49 5.31
CA ILE A 37 1.03 1.43 4.29
C ILE A 37 -0.46 1.73 4.53
N GLY A 38 -0.75 3.00 4.78
CA GLY A 38 -2.10 3.53 4.88
C GLY A 38 -2.64 3.90 3.49
N LEU A 39 -3.78 3.32 3.12
CA LEU A 39 -4.50 3.58 1.87
C LEU A 39 -5.85 4.21 2.15
N ARG A 40 -6.23 5.18 1.32
CA ARG A 40 -7.60 5.65 1.17
C ARG A 40 -8.21 4.99 -0.07
N LEU A 41 -9.16 4.08 0.17
CA LEU A 41 -9.91 3.40 -0.87
C LEU A 41 -11.03 4.30 -1.44
N LYS A 42 -11.62 3.86 -2.56
CA LYS A 42 -12.81 4.46 -3.14
C LYS A 42 -13.94 4.52 -2.09
N GLY A 43 -14.50 5.71 -1.88
CA GLY A 43 -15.51 5.95 -0.84
C GLY A 43 -14.95 6.48 0.49
N GLY A 44 -13.64 6.78 0.55
CA GLY A 44 -13.01 7.44 1.70
C GLY A 44 -12.65 6.51 2.85
N LYS A 45 -12.88 5.20 2.72
CA LYS A 45 -12.47 4.19 3.70
C LYS A 45 -10.95 4.13 3.78
N LYS A 46 -10.42 4.19 5.00
CA LYS A 46 -8.99 4.01 5.27
C LYS A 46 -8.70 2.56 5.62
N VAL A 47 -7.61 2.02 5.08
CA VAL A 47 -7.10 0.68 5.38
C VAL A 47 -5.60 0.77 5.61
N TYR A 48 -5.11 0.06 6.61
CA TYR A 48 -3.69 -0.08 6.89
C TYR A 48 -3.28 -1.50 6.56
N VAL A 49 -2.24 -1.65 5.75
CA VAL A 49 -1.72 -2.93 5.31
C VAL A 49 -0.30 -3.05 5.85
N ASP A 50 -0.01 -4.17 6.51
CA ASP A 50 1.35 -4.48 6.94
C ASP A 50 2.26 -4.64 5.72
N ALA A 51 3.43 -3.99 5.74
CA ALA A 51 4.37 -4.00 4.64
C ALA A 51 4.88 -5.41 4.32
N ASP A 52 4.94 -6.29 5.33
CA ASP A 52 5.37 -7.68 5.16
C ASP A 52 4.35 -8.52 4.38
N LEU A 53 3.11 -8.04 4.27
CA LEU A 53 2.04 -8.69 3.52
C LEU A 53 1.94 -8.19 2.07
N ILE A 54 2.80 -7.27 1.64
CA ILE A 54 2.74 -6.69 0.30
C ILE A 54 3.61 -7.49 -0.66
N ALA A 55 2.98 -8.06 -1.68
CA ALA A 55 3.68 -8.80 -2.73
C ALA A 55 4.29 -7.85 -3.78
N PHE A 56 3.48 -6.89 -4.27
CA PHE A 56 3.86 -5.93 -5.31
C PHE A 56 3.04 -4.63 -5.19
N ILE A 57 3.64 -3.52 -5.62
CA ILE A 57 3.02 -2.19 -5.74
C ILE A 57 3.16 -1.75 -7.20
N TYR A 58 2.07 -1.35 -7.86
CA TYR A 58 2.10 -0.77 -9.21
C TYR A 58 0.98 0.26 -9.44
#